data_AF-A0A9E3DYH9-F1
#
_entry.id   AF-A0A9E3DYH9-F1
#
_cell.length_a   1.000
_cell.length_b   1.000
_cell.length_c   1.000
_cell.angle_alpha   90.00
_cell.angle_beta   90.00
_cell.angle_gamma   90.00
#
_symmetry.space_group_name_H-M   'P 1'
#
loop_
_entity.id
_entity.type
_entity.pdbx_description
1 polymer ?
#
loop_
_entity_poly.entity_id
_entity_poly.type
_entity_poly.pdbx_seq_one_letter_code
_entity_poly.pdbx_strand_id
1 'polypeptide(L)'
;MPTLESGRQPGASEEASIVLARAKERLDALDLYERPIRIDHVRVLCLKWLFRLPWFRRFDGYAMWNLILLRSRELLRDDQLLCHELCHVWQMQHRPLRMPLSYLRFGYARNPYEEEARRACTSLASAR
;
A
#
# COMPACT_ATOMS: atom_id res chain seq x y z
N MET A 1 -16.36 0.84 -39.50
CA MET A 1 -17.07 2.03 -38.96
C MET A 1 -18.47 1.57 -38.64
N PRO A 2 -18.95 1.41 -37.38
CA PRO A 2 -18.36 1.79 -36.09
C PRO A 2 -16.95 1.19 -35.83
N THR A 3 -16.21 1.54 -34.78
CA THR A 3 -16.18 2.75 -33.92
C THR A 3 -14.83 2.80 -33.19
N LEU A 4 -14.45 3.96 -32.63
CA LEU A 4 -13.33 4.10 -31.71
C LEU A 4 -13.85 4.07 -30.27
N GLU A 5 -13.55 3.02 -29.51
CA GLU A 5 -13.67 3.07 -28.06
C GLU A 5 -12.66 4.11 -27.55
N SER A 6 -13.16 5.31 -27.26
CA SER A 6 -12.37 6.41 -26.72
C SER A 6 -11.87 6.01 -25.34
N GLY A 7 -10.69 5.39 -25.30
CA GLY A 7 -10.04 4.85 -24.10
C GLY A 7 -9.83 5.92 -23.04
N ARG A 8 -10.86 6.14 -22.22
CA ARG A 8 -10.82 7.06 -21.10
C ARG A 8 -9.87 6.46 -20.07
N GLN A 9 -8.63 6.97 -20.06
CA GLN A 9 -7.68 6.71 -18.98
C GLN A 9 -8.41 6.99 -17.65
N PRO A 10 -8.46 6.01 -16.72
CA PRO A 10 -9.16 6.20 -15.46
C PRO A 10 -8.61 7.41 -14.71
N GLY A 11 -9.48 8.11 -13.99
CA GLY A 11 -9.06 9.22 -13.14
C GLY A 11 -8.03 8.74 -12.10
N ALA A 12 -7.16 9.62 -11.59
CA ALA A 12 -6.14 9.21 -10.61
C ALA A 12 -6.74 8.50 -9.38
N SER A 13 -7.95 8.91 -8.96
CA SER A 13 -8.70 8.28 -7.86
C SER A 13 -9.31 6.92 -8.22
N GLU A 14 -9.62 6.69 -9.50
CA GLU A 14 -10.22 5.46 -10.02
C GLU A 14 -9.13 4.41 -10.25
N GLU A 15 -8.00 4.80 -10.85
CA GLU A 15 -6.77 4.00 -10.93
C GLU A 15 -6.34 3.54 -9.52
N ALA A 16 -6.30 4.46 -8.54
CA ALA A 16 -6.02 4.15 -7.15
C ALA A 16 -7.03 3.18 -6.51
N SER A 17 -8.33 3.34 -6.78
CA SER A 17 -9.36 2.44 -6.25
C SER A 17 -9.23 1.02 -6.80
N ILE A 18 -8.92 0.86 -8.09
CA ILE A 18 -8.76 -0.45 -8.74
C ILE A 18 -7.53 -1.19 -8.19
N VAL A 19 -6.40 -0.51 -8.01
CA VAL A 19 -5.19 -1.16 -7.47
C VAL A 19 -5.32 -1.48 -5.98
N LEU A 20 -6.02 -0.63 -5.19
CA LEU A 20 -6.35 -0.93 -3.79
C LEU A 20 -7.28 -2.14 -3.66
N ALA A 21 -8.29 -2.28 -4.52
CA ALA A 21 -9.18 -3.43 -4.50
C ALA A 21 -8.42 -4.74 -4.75
N ARG A 22 -7.57 -4.78 -5.78
CA ARG A 22 -6.70 -5.94 -6.07
C ARG A 22 -5.77 -6.27 -4.91
N ALA A 23 -5.09 -5.26 -4.35
CA ALA A 23 -4.22 -5.44 -3.19
C ALA A 23 -4.99 -5.95 -1.96
N LYS A 24 -6.23 -5.48 -1.74
CA LYS A 24 -7.13 -5.99 -0.70
C LYS A 24 -7.47 -7.47 -0.90
N GLU A 25 -7.93 -7.88 -2.09
CA GLU A 25 -8.30 -9.27 -2.38
C GLU A 25 -7.16 -10.24 -2.05
N ARG A 26 -5.91 -9.83 -2.33
CA ARG A 26 -4.70 -10.60 -2.04
C ARG A 26 -4.40 -10.68 -0.55
N LEU A 27 -4.52 -9.57 0.19
CA LEU A 27 -4.30 -9.54 1.64
C LEU A 27 -5.38 -10.31 2.40
N ASP A 28 -6.65 -10.17 2.01
CA ASP A 28 -7.77 -10.91 2.61
C ASP A 28 -7.58 -12.44 2.47
N ALA A 29 -6.96 -12.91 1.38
CA ALA A 29 -6.66 -14.33 1.17
C ALA A 29 -5.56 -14.90 2.07
N LEU A 30 -4.79 -14.07 2.78
CA LEU A 30 -3.68 -14.50 3.65
C LEU A 30 -4.07 -14.74 5.12
N ASP A 31 -5.29 -14.34 5.53
CA ASP A 31 -5.83 -14.50 6.89
C ASP A 31 -4.86 -14.11 8.04
N LEU A 32 -4.05 -13.06 7.81
CA LEU A 32 -3.03 -12.60 8.78
C LEU A 32 -3.65 -12.03 10.07
N TYR A 33 -4.90 -11.55 9.99
CA TYR A 33 -5.63 -10.92 11.08
C TYR A 33 -7.11 -11.29 11.03
N GLU A 34 -7.71 -11.45 12.22
CA GLU A 34 -9.12 -11.82 12.48
C GLU A 34 -10.18 -11.05 11.66
N ARG A 35 -9.87 -9.83 11.20
CA ARG A 35 -10.79 -9.03 10.38
C ARG A 35 -10.11 -8.64 9.07
N PRO A 36 -10.79 -8.76 7.92
CA PRO A 36 -10.24 -8.35 6.63
C PRO A 36 -9.93 -6.85 6.60
N ILE A 37 -9.02 -6.44 5.72
CA ILE A 37 -8.63 -5.03 5.67
C ILE A 37 -9.78 -4.14 5.16
N ARG A 38 -10.01 -3.00 5.82
CA ARG A 38 -10.99 -2.01 5.37
C ARG A 38 -10.34 -0.96 4.49
N ILE A 39 -10.77 -0.86 3.23
CA ILE A 39 -10.27 0.14 2.26
C ILE A 39 -11.25 1.29 1.99
N ASP A 40 -12.46 1.25 2.55
CA ASP A 40 -13.55 2.25 2.34
C ASP A 40 -13.12 3.72 2.53
N HIS A 41 -12.10 3.94 3.37
CA HIS A 41 -11.57 5.24 3.74
C HIS A 41 -10.07 5.37 3.47
N VAL A 42 -9.44 4.37 2.84
CA VAL A 42 -8.02 4.40 2.49
C VAL A 42 -7.85 5.27 1.25
N ARG A 43 -7.09 6.35 1.41
CA ARG A 43 -6.75 7.28 0.32
C ARG A 43 -5.33 7.03 -0.16
N VAL A 44 -5.08 7.17 -1.45
CA VAL A 44 -3.71 7.19 -2.00
C VAL A 44 -3.41 8.60 -2.52
N LEU A 45 -2.33 9.22 -2.06
CA LEU A 45 -1.89 10.55 -2.50
C LEU A 45 -0.47 10.51 -3.03
N CYS A 46 -0.28 10.98 -4.27
CA CYS A 46 1.04 11.08 -4.89
C CYS A 46 1.64 12.48 -4.64
N LEU A 47 2.59 12.61 -3.71
CA LEU A 47 3.10 13.90 -3.23
C LEU A 47 4.57 14.12 -3.58
N LYS A 48 4.88 14.35 -4.86
CA LYS A 48 6.26 14.52 -5.37
C LYS A 48 7.13 15.48 -4.54
N TRP A 49 6.57 16.59 -4.03
CA TRP A 49 7.32 17.55 -3.20
C TRP A 49 7.67 17.02 -1.79
N LEU A 50 6.81 16.20 -1.18
CA LEU A 50 7.02 15.67 0.17
C LEU A 50 8.27 14.77 0.19
N PHE A 51 8.40 13.91 -0.82
CA PHE A 51 9.53 13.01 -1.00
C PHE A 51 10.83 13.70 -1.45
N ARG A 52 10.83 15.03 -1.67
CA ARG A 52 12.08 15.81 -1.82
C ARG A 52 12.73 16.14 -0.48
N LEU A 53 12.00 16.04 0.65
CA LEU A 53 12.56 16.24 1.98
C LEU A 53 13.53 15.08 2.32
N PRO A 54 14.68 15.36 2.96
CA PRO A 54 15.73 14.37 3.17
C PRO A 54 15.29 13.17 4.04
N TRP A 55 14.32 13.37 4.93
CA TRP A 55 13.71 12.30 5.72
C TRP A 55 12.80 11.41 4.85
N PHE A 56 11.92 12.02 4.06
CA PHE A 56 10.93 11.31 3.24
C PHE A 56 11.56 10.57 2.04
N ARG A 57 12.64 11.10 1.46
CA ARG A 57 13.33 10.56 0.27
C ARG A 57 13.90 9.14 0.42
N ARG A 58 13.88 8.56 1.63
CA ARG A 58 14.40 7.20 1.89
C ARG A 58 13.48 6.07 1.40
N PHE A 59 12.21 6.34 1.17
CA PHE A 59 11.18 5.35 0.84
C PHE A 59 10.35 5.82 -0.37
N ASP A 60 9.73 4.88 -1.08
CA ASP A 60 8.90 5.13 -2.25
C ASP A 60 7.40 5.23 -1.93
N GLY A 61 6.97 4.55 -0.85
CA GLY A 61 5.67 4.69 -0.21
C GLY A 61 5.77 5.02 1.29
N TYR A 62 4.63 5.41 1.88
CA TYR A 62 4.39 5.44 3.33
C TYR A 62 2.92 5.17 3.63
N ALA A 63 2.65 4.21 4.50
CA ALA A 63 1.34 3.98 5.08
C ALA A 63 1.12 4.79 6.38
N MET A 64 -0.11 5.27 6.53
CA MET A 64 -0.73 5.77 7.76
C MET A 64 -2.09 5.08 7.92
N TRP A 65 -2.75 5.24 9.07
CA TRP A 65 -4.01 4.54 9.43
C TRP A 65 -5.07 4.42 8.31
N ASN A 66 -5.24 5.45 7.47
CA ASN A 66 -6.17 5.50 6.35
C ASN A 66 -5.61 6.22 5.11
N LEU A 67 -4.28 6.32 5.00
CA LEU A 67 -3.63 7.13 3.97
C LEU A 67 -2.33 6.48 3.52
N ILE A 68 -2.19 6.24 2.22
CA ILE A 68 -0.96 5.79 1.58
C ILE A 68 -0.40 6.97 0.78
N LEU A 69 0.84 7.35 1.07
CA LEU A 69 1.57 8.39 0.37
C LEU A 69 2.55 7.74 -0.60
N LEU A 70 2.54 8.15 -1.87
CA LEU A 70 3.46 7.64 -2.88
C LEU A 70 4.33 8.78 -3.43
N ARG A 71 5.58 8.46 -3.78
CA ARG A 71 6.53 9.41 -4.38
C ARG A 71 6.07 9.90 -5.76
N SER A 72 5.47 9.04 -6.57
CA SER A 72 4.99 9.37 -7.91
C SER A 72 3.73 8.58 -8.27
N ARG A 73 3.11 8.91 -9.42
CA ARG A 73 1.98 8.16 -9.97
C ARG A 73 2.41 6.86 -10.66
N GLU A 74 3.66 6.74 -11.10
CA GLU A 74 4.13 5.47 -11.69
C GLU A 74 4.06 4.33 -10.67
N LEU A 75 4.36 4.65 -9.40
CA LEU A 75 4.28 3.72 -8.26
C LEU A 75 2.87 3.22 -7.93
N LEU A 76 1.79 3.85 -8.42
CA LEU A 76 0.43 3.29 -8.29
C LEU A 76 0.29 1.93 -8.97
N ARG A 77 1.16 1.64 -9.96
CA ARG A 77 1.16 0.41 -10.75
C ARG A 77 2.16 -0.63 -10.22
N ASP A 78 2.83 -0.32 -9.10
CA ASP A 78 3.66 -1.28 -8.39
C ASP A 78 2.78 -2.06 -7.41
N ASP A 79 2.24 -3.18 -7.90
CA ASP A 79 1.42 -4.11 -7.12
C ASP A 79 2.14 -4.64 -5.86
N GLN A 80 3.48 -4.68 -5.83
CA GLN A 80 4.24 -5.06 -4.64
C GLN A 80 4.23 -3.94 -3.61
N LEU A 81 4.58 -2.73 -4.01
CA LEU A 81 4.58 -1.57 -3.11
C LEU A 81 3.18 -1.30 -2.56
N LEU A 82 2.14 -1.33 -3.39
CA LEU A 82 0.77 -1.10 -2.93
C LEU A 82 0.29 -2.19 -1.98
N CYS A 83 0.64 -3.46 -2.21
CA CYS A 83 0.36 -4.54 -1.26
C CYS A 83 1.11 -4.33 0.07
N HIS A 84 2.33 -3.79 0.03
CA HIS A 84 3.19 -3.58 1.21
C HIS A 84 2.64 -2.47 2.10
N GLU A 85 2.39 -1.29 1.52
CA GLU A 85 1.79 -0.17 2.23
C GLU A 85 0.37 -0.51 2.73
N LEU A 86 -0.40 -1.26 1.96
CA LEU A 86 -1.73 -1.70 2.37
C LEU A 86 -1.68 -2.74 3.51
N CYS A 87 -0.66 -3.60 3.55
CA CYS A 87 -0.41 -4.46 4.71
C CYS A 87 -0.13 -3.64 5.98
N HIS A 88 0.65 -2.56 5.88
CA HIS A 88 0.85 -1.64 7.00
C HIS A 88 -0.44 -0.96 7.47
N VAL A 89 -1.35 -0.59 6.55
CA VAL A 89 -2.70 -0.13 6.91
C VAL A 89 -3.45 -1.20 7.70
N TRP A 90 -3.41 -2.47 7.26
CA TRP A 90 -4.08 -3.58 7.94
C TRP A 90 -3.53 -3.85 9.35
N GLN A 91 -2.20 -3.84 9.48
CA GLN A 91 -1.48 -3.95 10.74
C GLN A 91 -1.85 -2.82 11.70
N MET A 92 -1.89 -1.58 11.20
CA MET A 92 -2.37 -0.45 11.99
C MET A 92 -3.80 -0.67 12.44
N GLN A 93 -4.74 -1.00 11.55
CA GLN A 93 -6.16 -1.26 11.90
C GLN A 93 -6.32 -2.27 13.04
N HIS A 94 -5.45 -3.29 13.14
CA HIS A 94 -5.47 -4.28 14.21
C HIS A 94 -4.61 -3.94 15.43
N ARG A 95 -3.57 -3.13 15.27
CA ARG A 95 -2.53 -2.86 16.27
C ARG A 95 -2.14 -1.37 16.31
N PRO A 96 -3.10 -0.42 16.51
CA PRO A 96 -2.92 1.03 16.36
C PRO A 96 -1.68 1.61 17.03
N LEU A 97 -1.34 1.12 18.22
CA LEU A 97 -0.22 1.58 19.01
C LEU A 97 1.00 0.66 18.86
N ARG A 98 0.79 -0.66 18.85
CA ARG A 98 1.87 -1.65 18.81
C ARG A 98 2.63 -1.65 17.49
N MET A 99 1.98 -1.35 16.36
CA MET A 99 2.64 -1.26 15.06
C MET A 99 3.53 0.00 14.97
N PRO A 100 3.06 1.24 15.20
CA PRO A 100 3.96 2.41 15.19
C PRO A 100 5.08 2.36 16.24
N LEU A 101 4.78 1.92 17.47
CA LEU A 101 5.79 1.80 18.53
C LEU A 101 6.86 0.73 18.24
N SER A 102 6.59 -0.24 17.36
CA SER A 102 7.58 -1.24 16.97
C SER A 102 8.77 -0.62 16.22
N TYR A 103 8.56 0.44 15.44
CA TYR A 103 9.64 1.16 14.75
C TYR A 103 10.58 1.85 15.72
N LEU A 104 10.06 2.37 16.84
CA LEU A 104 10.88 2.94 17.92
C LEU A 104 11.66 1.85 18.69
N ARG A 105 11.07 0.66 18.87
CA ARG A 105 11.67 -0.43 19.65
C ARG A 105 12.70 -1.25 18.88
N PHE A 106 12.44 -1.56 17.61
CA PHE A 106 13.26 -2.50 16.82
C PHE A 106 14.05 -1.82 15.69
N GLY A 107 13.62 -0.61 15.28
CA GLY A 107 14.08 0.06 14.07
C GLY A 107 13.52 -0.61 12.80
N TYR A 108 13.57 0.10 11.67
CA TYR A 108 13.06 -0.38 10.37
C TYR A 108 13.62 -1.76 9.98
N ALA A 109 14.94 -1.97 10.09
CA ALA A 109 15.60 -3.16 9.57
C ALA A 109 15.23 -4.48 10.29
N ARG A 110 14.71 -4.43 11.53
CA ARG A 110 14.39 -5.60 12.35
C ARG A 110 12.92 -5.62 12.82
N ASN A 111 12.06 -4.83 12.20
CA ASN A 111 10.67 -4.76 12.59
C ASN A 111 9.92 -6.01 12.09
N PRO A 112 9.26 -6.81 12.97
CA PRO A 112 8.47 -7.96 12.52
C PRO A 112 7.33 -7.58 11.56
N TYR A 113 6.74 -6.38 11.71
CA TYR A 113 5.67 -5.90 10.82
C TYR A 113 6.18 -5.61 9.39
N GLU A 114 7.43 -5.20 9.25
CA GLU A 114 8.10 -5.03 7.96
C GLU A 114 8.33 -6.36 7.25
N GLU A 115 8.71 -7.40 8.01
CA GLU A 115 8.92 -8.73 7.44
C GLU A 115 7.59 -9.42 7.11
N GLU A 116 6.56 -9.25 7.93
CA GLU A 116 5.19 -9.68 7.63
C GLU A 116 4.68 -9.02 6.34
N ALA A 117 4.83 -7.70 6.19
CA ALA A 117 4.44 -6.98 4.98
C ALA A 117 5.23 -7.45 3.75
N ARG A 118 6.54 -7.72 3.85
CA ARG A 118 7.31 -8.32 2.75
C ARG A 118 6.80 -9.70 2.38
N ARG A 119 6.58 -10.60 3.34
CA ARG A 119 6.06 -11.96 3.09
C ARG A 119 4.69 -11.92 2.42
N ALA A 120 3.80 -11.03 2.88
CA ALA A 120 2.49 -10.83 2.26
C ALA A 120 2.61 -10.45 0.78
N CYS A 121 3.56 -9.58 0.42
CA CYS A 121 3.78 -9.15 -0.96
C CYS A 121 4.49 -10.20 -1.82
N THR A 122 5.50 -10.89 -1.28
CA THR A 122 6.29 -11.89 -2.03
C THR A 122 5.43 -13.03 -2.56
N SER A 123 4.28 -13.32 -1.93
CA SER A 123 3.29 -14.28 -2.43
C SER A 123 2.84 -14.02 -3.88
N LEU A 124 2.96 -12.77 -4.36
CA LEU A 124 2.59 -12.34 -5.71
C LEU A 124 3.67 -12.60 -6.77
N ALA A 125 4.93 -12.83 -6.36
CA ALA A 125 6.04 -13.01 -7.29
C ALA A 125 6.07 -14.41 -7.94
N SER A 126 5.44 -15.40 -7.32
CA SER A 126 5.47 -16.81 -7.74
C SER A 126 4.31 -17.23 -8.67
N ALA A 127 3.51 -16.28 -9.16
CA ALA A 127 2.35 -16.52 -10.02
C ALA A 127 2.51 -15.89 -11.43
N ARG A 128 3.70 -16.04 -12.02
CA ARG A 128 4.03 -15.65 -13.40
C ARG A 128 4.62 -16.84 -14.16
#